data_AF-A0A971SM47-F1
#
_entry.id   AF-A0A971SM47-F1
#
_cell.length_a   1.000
_cell.length_b   1.000
_cell.length_c   1.000
_cell.angle_alpha   90.00
_cell.angle_beta   90.00
_cell.angle_gamma   90.00
#
_symmetry.space_group_name_H-M   'P 1'
#
loop_
_entity.id
_entity.type
_entity.pdbx_description
1 polymer ?
#
loop_
_entity_poly.entity_id
_entity_poly.type
_entity_poly.pdbx_seq_one_letter_code
_entity_poly.pdbx_strand_id
1 'polypeptide(L)' 'MPTISQLIRNGREDKRRSMSAPALQENPQRRGVCT' A
#
# COMPACT_ATOMS: atom_id res chain seq x y z
N MET A 1 -17.10 -4.86 17.08
CA MET A 1 -17.61 -3.49 16.94
C MET A 1 -16.91 -2.61 17.96
N PRO A 2 -16.01 -1.71 17.54
CA PRO A 2 -15.33 -0.82 18.48
C PRO A 2 -16.26 0.31 18.94
N THR A 3 -16.11 0.77 20.18
CA THR A 3 -16.85 1.91 20.74
C THR A 3 -16.25 3.25 20.29
N ILE A 4 -17.01 4.35 20.38
CA ILE A 4 -16.52 5.69 20.01
C ILE A 4 -15.27 6.06 20.81
N SER A 5 -15.24 5.78 22.11
CA SER A 5 -14.07 6.05 22.96
C SER A 5 -12.85 5.17 22.65
N GLN A 6 -13.03 4.02 21.99
CA GLN A 6 -11.92 3.23 21.46
C GLN A 6 -11.37 3.87 20.19
N LEU A 7 -12.24 4.36 19.30
CA LEU A 7 -11.84 5.03 18.05
C LEU A 7 -11.18 6.39 18.28
N ILE A 8 -11.57 7.14 19.33
CA ILE A 8 -10.93 8.40 19.71
C ILE A 8 -9.50 8.16 20.19
N ARG A 9 -9.27 7.09 20.95
CA ARG A 9 -7.93 6.75 21.47
C ARG A 9 -7.06 6.09 20.40
N ASN A 10 -7.64 5.15 19.66
CA ASN A 10 -7.00 4.37 18.61
C ASN A 10 -7.87 4.46 17.36
N GLY A 11 -7.52 5.39 16.46
CA GLY A 11 -8.19 5.56 15.18
C GLY A 11 -8.16 4.29 14.32
N ARG A 12 -8.94 4.27 13.23
CA ARG A 12 -8.85 3.18 12.25
C ARG A 12 -7.60 3.36 11.41
N GLU A 13 -6.92 2.26 11.14
CA GLU A 13 -5.81 2.23 10.19
C GLU A 13 -6.30 1.70 8.85
N ASP A 14 -5.87 2.37 7.77
CA ASP A 14 -6.08 1.87 6.43
C ASP A 14 -5.16 0.69 6.15
N LYS A 15 -5.66 -0.26 5.36
CA LYS A 15 -4.86 -1.42 4.95
C LYS A 15 -3.77 -0.95 3.99
N ARG A 16 -2.51 -1.31 4.28
CA ARG A 16 -1.40 -1.09 3.36
C ARG A 16 -1.64 -1.85 2.05
N ARG A 17 -1.44 -1.18 0.93
CA ARG A 17 -1.52 -1.78 -0.41
C ARG A 17 -0.13 -2.32 -0.79
N SER A 18 -0.08 -3.56 -1.27
CA SER A 18 1.11 -4.08 -1.95
C SER A 18 1.12 -3.68 -3.42
N MET A 19 2.29 -3.35 -3.95
CA MET A 19 2.47 -3.15 -5.39
C MET A 19 2.80 -4.48 -6.05
N SER A 20 2.03 -4.87 -7.07
CA SER A 20 2.25 -6.10 -7.82
C SER A 20 3.48 -6.04 -8.73
N ALA A 21 3.88 -4.84 -9.17
CA ALA A 21 5.01 -4.63 -10.07
C ALA A 21 5.99 -3.55 -9.52
N PRO A 22 6.71 -3.82 -8.42
CA PRO A 22 7.60 -2.83 -7.80
C PRO A 22 8.78 -2.44 -8.69
N ALA A 23 9.22 -3.35 -9.57
CA ALA A 23 10.33 -3.11 -10.49
C ALA A 23 10.03 -1.96 -11.48
N LEU A 24 8.76 -1.68 -11.78
CA LEU A 24 8.35 -0.61 -12.68
C LEU A 24 8.44 0.79 -12.06
N GLN A 25 8.53 0.90 -10.72
CA GLN A 25 8.48 2.15 -9.95
C GLN A 25 7.53 3.17 -10.59
N GLU A 26 6.25 2.81 -10.70
CA GLU A 26 5.18 3.68 -11.21
C GLU A 26 5.29 4.11 -12.69
N ASN A 27 6.22 3.54 -13.46
CA ASN A 27 6.29 3.73 -14.90
C ASN A 27 5.43 2.68 -15.63
N PRO A 28 4.82 3.02 -16.77
CA PRO A 28 4.02 2.06 -17.54
C PRO A 28 4.87 0.93 -18.14
N GLN A 29 6.12 1.21 -18.52
CA GLN A 29 7.09 0.21 -19.00
C GLN A 29 8.52 0.60 -18.60
N ARG A 30 9.41 -0.40 -18.49
CA ARG A 30 10.86 -0.21 -18.34
C ARG A 30 11.61 -1.08 -19.33
N ARG A 31 12.63 -0.52 -19.98
CA ARG A 31 13.53 -1.25 -20.88
C ARG A 31 14.49 -2.10 -20.06
N GLY A 32 14.55 -3.41 -20.37
CA GLY A 32 15.57 -4.33 -19.85
C GLY A 32 16.45 -4.85 -20.99
N VAL A 33 17.66 -5.31 -20.66
CA VAL A 33 18.52 -6.10 -21.55
C VAL A 33 18.50 -7.56 -21.06
N CYS A 34 18.47 -8.53 -21.97
CA CYS A 34 18.61 -9.93 -21.60
C CYS A 34 20.05 -10.16 -21.13
N THR A 35 20.20 -10.64 -19.90
CA THR A 35 21.46 -11.16 -19.36
C THR A 35 21.57 -12.64 -19.62
#